data_AF-A0A453I3I6-F1
#
_entry.id   AF-A0A453I3I6-F1
#
_cell.length_a   1.000
_cell.length_b   1.000
_cell.length_c   1.000
_cell.angle_alpha   90.00
_cell.angle_beta   90.00
_cell.angle_gamma   90.00
#
_symmetry.space_group_name_H-M   'P 1'
#
loop_
_entity.id
_entity.type
_entity.pdbx_description
1 polymer ?
#
loop_
_entity_poly.entity_id
_entity_poly.type
_entity_poly.pdbx_seq_one_letter_code
_entity_poly.pdbx_strand_id
1 'polypeptide(L)'
;MNNCIGEKNTRYFVAFLFWHFLLCLYGAIILGFIVAGELKDKKVVYILTVYYGIDNSFSGLFPHVAQWLLAVHNTQILLVVFLGIIALLLGGFCAYHVHLCLSNTTTNETFKWQDYIFWMKKENAAKASAYTLKASINAASSEAQKSPPSKWKTFFSRSKTRAEELVVKNNIYDVGWIRNLCEVMVPLSERRSFSCKKSE
;
A
#
# COMPACT_ATOMS: atom_id res chain seq x y z
N MET A 1 14.88 -9.20 -13.66
CA MET A 1 14.52 -10.63 -13.78
C MET A 1 13.75 -10.81 -15.08
N ASN A 2 14.22 -11.63 -16.02
CA ASN A 2 13.54 -11.87 -17.32
C ASN A 2 12.78 -13.21 -17.30
N ASN A 3 12.04 -13.47 -16.21
CA ASN A 3 11.31 -14.71 -16.00
C ASN A 3 10.02 -14.43 -15.23
N CYS A 4 9.01 -15.28 -15.41
CA CYS A 4 7.77 -15.21 -14.66
C CYS A 4 8.02 -15.53 -13.17
N ILE A 5 7.40 -14.74 -12.30
CA ILE A 5 7.39 -14.99 -10.87
C ILE A 5 6.20 -15.91 -10.55
N GLY A 6 6.49 -17.06 -9.95
CA GLY A 6 5.51 -18.06 -9.53
C GLY A 6 6.02 -18.83 -8.31
N GLU A 7 5.29 -19.85 -7.87
CA GLU A 7 5.50 -20.59 -6.61
C GLU A 7 6.99 -20.81 -6.23
N LYS A 8 7.78 -21.37 -7.14
CA LYS A 8 9.18 -21.72 -6.88
C LYS A 8 10.14 -20.53 -6.80
N ASN A 9 9.82 -19.43 -7.50
CA ASN A 9 10.70 -18.27 -7.62
C ASN A 9 10.31 -17.11 -6.68
N THR A 10 9.10 -17.14 -6.12
CA THR A 10 8.59 -16.08 -5.22
C THR A 10 9.51 -15.83 -4.04
N ARG A 11 10.09 -16.88 -3.43
CA ARG A 11 11.02 -16.72 -2.29
C ARG A 11 12.28 -15.92 -2.66
N TYR A 12 12.88 -16.19 -3.81
CA TYR A 12 14.08 -15.50 -4.27
C TYR A 12 13.76 -14.07 -4.68
N PHE A 13 12.59 -13.85 -5.27
CA PHE A 13 12.10 -12.54 -5.63
C PHE A 13 11.89 -11.65 -4.41
N VAL A 14 11.20 -12.14 -3.38
CA VAL A 14 10.99 -11.38 -2.13
C VAL A 14 12.30 -11.13 -1.41
N ALA A 15 13.20 -12.12 -1.35
CA ALA A 15 14.53 -11.94 -0.79
C ALA A 15 15.35 -10.89 -1.57
N PHE A 16 15.30 -10.93 -2.91
CA PHE A 16 15.94 -9.95 -3.77
C PHE A 16 15.45 -8.53 -3.46
N LEU A 17 14.13 -8.33 -3.36
CA LEU A 17 13.55 -7.03 -3.03
C LEU A 17 14.00 -6.54 -1.66
N PHE A 18 13.96 -7.42 -0.65
CA PHE A 18 14.35 -7.09 0.71
C PHE A 18 15.82 -6.69 0.80
N TRP A 19 16.73 -7.46 0.21
CA TRP A 19 18.16 -7.16 0.22
C TRP A 19 18.48 -5.87 -0.55
N HIS A 20 17.84 -5.63 -1.70
CA HIS A 20 18.05 -4.38 -2.45
C HIS A 20 17.51 -3.17 -1.71
N PHE A 21 16.36 -3.30 -1.03
CA PHE A 21 15.84 -2.26 -0.16
C PHE A 21 16.86 -1.91 0.95
N LEU A 22 17.40 -2.91 1.64
CA LEU A 22 18.41 -2.70 2.67
C LEU A 22 19.69 -2.05 2.13
N LEU A 23 20.16 -2.48 0.96
CA LEU A 23 21.35 -1.91 0.33
C LEU A 23 21.14 -0.44 -0.04
N CYS A 24 20.00 -0.11 -0.66
CA CYS A 24 19.67 1.27 -1.00
C CYS A 24 19.50 2.15 0.25
N LEU A 25 18.83 1.65 1.29
CA LEU A 25 18.65 2.37 2.54
C LEU A 25 20.00 2.62 3.23
N TYR A 26 20.83 1.59 3.33
CA TYR A 26 22.17 1.68 3.88
C TYR A 26 23.03 2.70 3.13
N GLY A 27 23.04 2.64 1.78
CA GLY A 27 23.77 3.59 0.96
C GLY A 27 23.28 5.04 1.14
N ALA A 28 21.96 5.25 1.19
CA ALA A 28 21.39 6.58 1.41
C ALA A 28 21.77 7.15 2.79
N ILE A 29 21.74 6.33 3.85
CA ILE A 29 22.11 6.72 5.21
C ILE A 29 23.59 7.08 5.30
N ILE A 30 24.48 6.22 4.80
CA ILE A 30 25.93 6.44 4.85
C ILE A 30 26.33 7.67 4.03
N LEU A 31 25.84 7.81 2.80
CA LEU A 31 26.14 9.01 1.99
C LEU A 31 25.55 10.26 2.64
N GLY A 32 24.36 10.18 3.24
CA GLY A 32 23.77 11.27 4.00
C GLY A 32 24.65 11.72 5.17
N PHE A 33 25.23 10.77 5.91
CA PHE A 33 26.18 11.09 6.98
C PHE A 33 27.49 11.69 6.47
N ILE A 34 28.02 11.22 5.34
CA ILE A 34 29.22 11.80 4.73
C ILE A 34 28.98 13.27 4.36
N VAL A 35 27.86 13.56 3.70
CA VAL A 35 27.47 14.93 3.32
C VAL A 35 27.24 15.80 4.56
N ALA A 36 26.62 15.26 5.60
CA ALA A 36 26.43 15.97 6.86
C ALA A 36 27.76 16.26 7.59
N GLY A 37 28.73 15.35 7.50
CA GLY A 37 30.10 15.54 7.99
C GLY A 37 30.80 16.70 7.29
N GLU A 38 30.78 16.71 5.95
CA GLU A 38 31.36 17.80 5.14
C GLU A 38 30.75 19.17 5.47
N LEU A 39 29.42 19.23 5.69
CA LEU A 39 28.74 20.44 6.11
C LEU A 39 29.24 20.98 7.46
N LYS A 40 29.53 20.07 8.40
CA LYS A 40 30.05 20.40 9.72
C LYS A 40 31.51 20.85 9.65
N ASP A 41 32.34 20.13 8.90
CA ASP A 41 33.78 20.38 8.80
C ASP A 41 34.06 21.73 8.13
N LYS A 42 33.31 22.07 7.08
CA LYS A 42 33.42 23.38 6.41
C LYS A 42 32.72 24.52 7.15
N LYS A 43 32.07 24.22 8.29
CA LYS A 43 31.34 25.20 9.12
C LYS A 43 30.39 26.07 8.29
N VAL A 44 29.75 25.49 7.28
CA VAL A 44 28.93 26.24 6.29
C VAL A 44 27.81 27.00 7.00
N VAL A 45 27.16 26.36 7.97
CA VAL A 45 26.11 26.98 8.79
C VAL A 45 26.65 28.21 9.52
N TYR A 46 27.81 28.11 10.18
CA TYR A 46 28.44 29.24 10.87
C TYR A 46 28.78 30.39 9.92
N ILE A 47 29.29 30.09 8.72
CA ILE A 47 29.60 31.11 7.71
C ILE A 47 28.32 31.84 7.27
N LEU A 48 27.25 31.10 6.99
CA LEU A 48 25.97 31.66 6.56
C LEU A 48 25.33 32.55 7.65
N THR A 49 25.43 32.16 8.92
CA THR A 49 24.78 32.88 10.01
C THR A 49 25.61 34.05 10.52
N VAL A 50 26.94 33.90 10.60
CA VAL A 50 27.84 34.92 11.18
C VAL A 50 28.34 35.91 10.14
N TYR A 51 28.74 35.44 8.94
CA TYR A 51 29.28 36.34 7.91
C TYR A 51 28.20 36.92 7.01
N TYR A 52 27.22 36.11 6.60
CA TYR A 52 26.13 36.56 5.73
C TYR A 52 24.90 37.07 6.51
N GLY A 53 24.89 36.93 7.84
CA GLY A 53 23.84 37.47 8.70
C GLY A 53 22.46 36.84 8.49
N ILE A 54 22.40 35.62 7.94
CA ILE A 54 21.13 34.92 7.73
C ILE A 54 20.57 34.48 9.08
N ASP A 55 19.26 34.67 9.26
CA ASP A 55 18.55 34.25 10.46
C ASP A 55 18.80 32.77 10.77
N ASN A 56 19.03 32.46 12.04
CA ASN A 56 19.24 31.10 12.55
C ASN A 56 17.99 30.19 12.46
N SER A 57 17.00 30.56 11.64
CA SER A 57 15.81 29.77 11.38
C SER A 57 16.07 28.70 10.33
N PHE A 58 15.63 27.47 10.60
CA PHE A 58 15.77 26.34 9.68
C PHE A 58 15.23 26.65 8.28
N SER A 59 14.09 27.34 8.19
CA SER A 59 13.47 27.70 6.91
C SER A 59 14.27 28.74 6.11
N GLY A 60 15.06 29.59 6.78
CA GLY A 60 15.93 30.57 6.11
C GLY A 60 17.26 29.97 5.68
N LEU A 61 17.85 29.13 6.53
CA LEU A 61 19.13 28.46 6.28
C LEU A 61 19.05 27.36 5.22
N PHE A 62 17.98 26.56 5.26
CA PHE A 62 17.81 25.40 4.39
C PHE A 62 18.02 25.68 2.89
N PRO A 63 17.36 26.68 2.25
CA PRO A 63 17.53 26.93 0.82
C PRO A 63 18.97 27.29 0.44
N HIS A 64 19.66 28.07 1.27
CA HIS A 64 21.05 28.47 1.00
C HIS A 64 22.04 27.33 1.20
N VAL A 65 21.85 26.51 2.23
CA VAL A 65 22.65 25.30 2.45
C VAL A 65 22.42 24.32 1.31
N ALA A 66 21.17 24.10 0.89
CA ALA A 66 20.84 23.21 -0.23
C ALA A 66 21.45 23.70 -1.55
N GLN A 67 21.40 25.01 -1.82
CA GLN A 67 22.04 25.62 -2.99
C GLN A 67 23.55 25.38 -2.99
N TRP A 68 24.23 25.59 -1.86
CA TRP A 68 25.66 25.32 -1.73
C TRP A 68 25.98 23.84 -1.92
N LEU A 69 25.18 22.95 -1.32
CA LEU A 69 25.31 21.51 -1.43
C LEU A 69 25.19 21.04 -2.89
N LEU A 70 24.24 21.60 -3.62
CA LEU A 70 23.98 21.34 -5.03
C LEU A 70 24.94 22.05 -5.99
N ALA A 71 25.79 22.96 -5.50
CA ALA A 71 26.86 23.59 -6.28
C ALA A 71 28.20 22.85 -6.13
N VAL A 72 28.48 22.31 -4.94
CA VAL A 72 29.76 21.70 -4.60
C VAL A 72 29.72 20.17 -4.63
N HIS A 73 28.61 19.55 -4.24
CA HIS A 73 28.48 18.10 -3.99
C HIS A 73 27.40 17.44 -4.86
N ASN A 74 27.25 17.90 -6.10
CA ASN A 74 26.12 17.63 -6.99
C ASN A 74 25.89 16.13 -7.20
N THR A 75 26.96 15.37 -7.42
CA THR A 75 26.90 13.92 -7.66
C THR A 75 26.50 13.15 -6.40
N GLN A 76 27.02 13.54 -5.23
CA GLN A 76 26.70 12.91 -3.95
C GLN A 76 25.22 13.14 -3.59
N ILE A 77 24.71 14.35 -3.79
CA ILE A 77 23.30 14.66 -3.55
C ILE A 77 22.39 13.93 -4.53
N LEU A 78 22.75 13.91 -5.81
CA LEU A 78 22.01 13.13 -6.80
C LEU A 78 21.94 11.64 -6.41
N LEU A 79 23.06 11.06 -5.97
CA LEU A 79 23.13 9.68 -5.48
C LEU A 79 22.25 9.46 -4.25
N VAL A 80 22.32 10.32 -3.22
CA VAL A 80 21.49 10.21 -2.01
C VAL A 80 20.00 10.25 -2.36
N VAL A 81 19.59 11.23 -3.18
CA VAL A 81 18.20 11.39 -3.60
C VAL A 81 17.74 10.19 -4.43
N PHE A 82 18.56 9.76 -5.39
CA PHE A 82 18.26 8.59 -6.22
C PHE A 82 18.12 7.32 -5.38
N LEU A 83 19.07 7.03 -4.50
CA LEU A 83 18.99 5.89 -3.58
C LEU A 83 17.77 5.99 -2.67
N GLY A 84 17.43 7.19 -2.19
CA GLY A 84 16.25 7.43 -1.36
C GLY A 84 14.94 7.12 -2.10
N ILE A 85 14.79 7.59 -3.34
CA ILE A 85 13.61 7.31 -4.17
C ILE A 85 13.50 5.80 -4.46
N ILE A 86 14.61 5.17 -4.85
CA ILE A 86 14.65 3.73 -5.12
C ILE A 86 14.33 2.94 -3.85
N ALA A 87 14.89 3.32 -2.69
CA ALA A 87 14.57 2.70 -1.41
C ALA A 87 13.08 2.83 -1.05
N LEU A 88 12.45 3.99 -1.29
CA LEU A 88 11.02 4.18 -1.06
C LEU A 88 10.18 3.28 -1.96
N LEU A 89 10.47 3.25 -3.26
CA LEU A 89 9.76 2.42 -4.24
C LEU A 89 9.91 0.93 -3.94
N LEU A 90 11.15 0.47 -3.69
CA LEU A 90 11.41 -0.92 -3.32
C LEU A 90 10.81 -1.27 -1.98
N GLY A 91 10.84 -0.36 -1.00
CA GLY A 91 10.27 -0.57 0.32
C GLY A 91 8.75 -0.76 0.26
N GLY A 92 8.04 0.11 -0.47
CA GLY A 92 6.59 -0.03 -0.68
C GLY A 92 6.23 -1.32 -1.41
N PHE A 93 6.98 -1.65 -2.47
CA PHE A 93 6.78 -2.88 -3.23
C PHE A 93 7.09 -4.15 -2.42
N CYS A 94 8.17 -4.12 -1.62
CA CYS A 94 8.54 -5.21 -0.72
C CYS A 94 7.49 -5.40 0.37
N ALA A 95 7.04 -4.33 1.03
CA ALA A 95 6.00 -4.39 2.05
C ALA A 95 4.69 -4.98 1.51
N TYR A 96 4.30 -4.59 0.29
CA TYR A 96 3.15 -5.18 -0.40
C TYR A 96 3.34 -6.69 -0.60
N HIS A 97 4.48 -7.13 -1.14
CA HIS A 97 4.75 -8.54 -1.36
C HIS A 97 4.86 -9.35 -0.06
N VAL A 98 5.44 -8.78 1.00
CA VAL A 98 5.45 -9.40 2.34
C VAL A 98 4.02 -9.57 2.85
N HIS A 99 3.17 -8.55 2.73
CA HIS A 99 1.76 -8.66 3.11
C HIS A 99 1.02 -9.76 2.33
N LEU A 100 1.30 -9.90 1.03
CA LEU A 100 0.76 -10.98 0.20
C LEU A 100 1.22 -12.35 0.69
N CYS A 101 2.51 -12.51 1.01
CA CYS A 101 3.05 -13.75 1.58
C CYS A 101 2.43 -14.07 2.94
N LEU A 102 2.22 -13.07 3.79
CA LEU A 102 1.60 -13.25 5.12
C LEU A 102 0.11 -13.60 5.02
N SER A 103 -0.59 -13.09 4.01
CA SER A 103 -2.00 -13.40 3.74
C SER A 103 -2.18 -14.62 2.82
N ASN A 104 -1.09 -15.29 2.43
CA ASN A 104 -1.05 -16.38 1.46
C ASN A 104 -1.91 -16.12 0.20
N THR A 105 -1.78 -14.92 -0.37
CA THR A 105 -2.55 -14.54 -1.56
C THR A 105 -1.64 -14.00 -2.65
N THR A 106 -1.92 -14.40 -3.90
CA THR A 106 -1.15 -13.93 -5.05
C THR A 106 -1.69 -12.59 -5.56
N THR A 107 -0.86 -11.85 -6.31
CA THR A 107 -1.28 -10.60 -6.95
C THR A 107 -2.50 -10.82 -7.87
N ASN A 108 -2.49 -11.93 -8.61
CA ASN A 108 -3.60 -12.32 -9.49
C ASN A 108 -4.91 -12.56 -8.72
N GLU A 109 -4.85 -13.25 -7.58
CA GLU A 109 -6.02 -13.43 -6.72
C GLU A 109 -6.52 -12.10 -6.17
N THR A 110 -5.62 -11.21 -5.75
CA THR A 110 -6.00 -9.89 -5.23
C THR A 110 -6.80 -9.10 -6.25
N PHE A 111 -6.37 -9.09 -7.51
CA PHE A 111 -7.12 -8.46 -8.60
C PHE A 111 -8.49 -9.12 -8.83
N LYS A 112 -8.55 -10.45 -8.91
CA LYS A 112 -9.82 -11.17 -9.08
C LYS A 112 -10.81 -10.91 -7.95
N TRP A 113 -10.31 -10.83 -6.71
CA TRP A 113 -11.15 -10.49 -5.56
C TRP A 113 -11.70 -9.07 -5.70
N GLN A 114 -10.89 -8.10 -6.08
CA GLN A 114 -11.37 -6.73 -6.28
C GLN A 114 -12.46 -6.64 -7.36
N ASP A 115 -12.27 -7.33 -8.49
CA ASP A 115 -13.27 -7.38 -9.56
C ASP A 115 -14.58 -8.02 -9.08
N TYR A 116 -14.48 -9.11 -8.32
CA TYR A 116 -15.64 -9.79 -7.74
C TYR A 116 -16.39 -8.91 -6.73
N ILE A 117 -15.67 -8.25 -5.81
CA ILE A 117 -16.28 -7.32 -4.84
C ILE A 117 -16.96 -6.16 -5.57
N PHE A 118 -16.32 -5.61 -6.60
CA PHE A 118 -16.88 -4.52 -7.41
C PHE A 118 -18.17 -4.95 -8.11
N TRP A 119 -18.15 -6.12 -8.76
CA TRP A 119 -19.32 -6.69 -9.42
C TRP A 119 -20.47 -6.91 -8.43
N MET A 120 -20.19 -7.49 -7.26
CA MET A 120 -21.20 -7.75 -6.24
C MET A 120 -21.78 -6.45 -5.68
N LYS A 121 -20.95 -5.43 -5.44
CA LYS A 121 -21.41 -4.10 -5.00
C LYS A 121 -22.38 -3.48 -6.02
N LYS A 122 -22.09 -3.63 -7.32
CA LYS A 122 -22.97 -3.17 -8.41
C LYS A 122 -24.30 -3.92 -8.42
N GLU A 123 -24.28 -5.25 -8.26
CA GLU A 123 -25.52 -6.05 -8.23
C GLU A 123 -26.37 -5.72 -7.00
N ASN A 124 -25.75 -5.58 -5.82
CA ASN A 124 -26.45 -5.19 -4.59
C ASN A 124 -27.05 -3.79 -4.68
N ALA A 125 -26.34 -2.83 -5.30
CA ALA A 125 -26.87 -1.49 -5.57
C ALA A 125 -28.08 -1.52 -6.53
N ALA A 126 -28.02 -2.35 -7.58
CA ALA A 126 -29.15 -2.53 -8.52
C ALA A 126 -30.36 -3.21 -7.86
N LYS A 127 -30.14 -4.21 -7.00
CA LYS A 127 -31.21 -4.84 -6.21
C LYS A 127 -31.82 -3.84 -5.21
N ALA A 128 -31.00 -2.99 -4.59
CA ALA A 128 -31.47 -1.97 -3.67
C ALA A 128 -32.29 -0.87 -4.36
N SER A 129 -31.88 -0.42 -5.55
CA SER A 129 -32.65 0.54 -6.34
C SER A 129 -33.96 -0.05 -6.84
N ALA A 130 -33.95 -1.31 -7.30
CA ALA A 130 -35.16 -2.02 -7.71
C ALA A 130 -36.13 -2.24 -6.53
N TYR A 131 -35.63 -2.58 -5.35
CA TYR A 131 -36.46 -2.70 -4.14
C TYR A 131 -37.07 -1.36 -3.74
N THR A 132 -36.30 -0.26 -3.82
CA THR A 132 -36.78 1.09 -3.55
C THR A 132 -37.87 1.52 -4.53
N LEU A 133 -37.69 1.23 -5.83
CA LEU A 133 -38.69 1.51 -6.86
C LEU A 133 -39.97 0.69 -6.64
N LYS A 134 -39.85 -0.60 -6.31
CA LYS A 134 -41.00 -1.44 -5.95
C LYS A 134 -41.73 -0.92 -4.71
N ALA A 135 -40.98 -0.49 -3.70
CA ALA A 135 -41.55 0.10 -2.49
C ALA A 135 -42.27 1.43 -2.79
N SER A 136 -41.73 2.29 -3.65
CA SER A 136 -42.41 3.53 -4.05
C SER A 136 -43.67 3.28 -4.88
N ILE A 137 -43.66 2.28 -5.78
CA ILE A 137 -44.85 1.89 -6.56
C ILE A 137 -45.94 1.35 -5.62
N ASN A 138 -45.57 0.49 -4.68
CA ASN A 138 -46.52 -0.07 -3.70
C ASN A 138 -47.07 0.98 -2.73
N ALA A 139 -46.27 1.99 -2.38
CA ALA A 139 -46.73 3.13 -1.59
C ALA A 139 -47.72 3.99 -2.39
N ALA A 140 -47.43 4.28 -3.67
CA ALA A 140 -48.31 5.04 -4.55
C ALA A 140 -49.65 4.32 -4.83
N SER A 141 -49.64 2.99 -4.96
CA SER A 141 -50.88 2.20 -5.12
C SER A 141 -51.71 2.12 -3.83
N SER A 142 -51.07 2.22 -2.66
CA SER A 142 -51.75 2.26 -1.35
C SER A 142 -52.28 3.65 -1.00
N GLU A 143 -51.65 4.73 -1.49
CA GLU A 143 -52.13 6.11 -1.34
C GLU A 143 -53.40 6.40 -2.14
N ALA A 144 -53.79 5.55 -3.09
CA ALA A 144 -55.10 5.61 -3.74
C ALA A 144 -56.27 5.30 -2.78
N GLN A 145 -56.02 4.89 -1.52
CA GLN A 145 -57.10 4.47 -0.62
C GLN A 145 -57.16 5.06 0.80
N LYS A 146 -56.18 5.82 1.35
CA LYS A 146 -56.36 6.50 2.67
C LYS A 146 -55.62 7.85 2.85
N SER A 147 -56.28 8.72 3.64
CA SER A 147 -56.00 10.12 4.04
C SER A 147 -54.62 10.40 4.69
N PRO A 148 -54.14 11.67 4.74
CA PRO A 148 -52.71 11.98 4.81
C PRO A 148 -52.11 11.81 6.21
N PRO A 149 -50.92 11.17 6.37
CA PRO A 149 -50.20 11.13 7.64
C PRO A 149 -49.23 12.32 7.81
N SER A 150 -49.00 12.69 9.08
CA SER A 150 -48.21 13.83 9.56
C SER A 150 -46.72 13.79 9.18
N LYS A 151 -46.19 14.93 8.72
CA LYS A 151 -44.85 15.17 8.14
C LYS A 151 -43.62 14.81 8.99
N TRP A 152 -43.77 14.46 10.26
CA TRP A 152 -42.64 14.26 11.19
C TRP A 152 -42.08 12.83 11.26
N LYS A 153 -42.82 11.80 10.86
CA LYS A 153 -42.32 10.40 10.92
C LYS A 153 -41.44 10.00 9.73
N THR A 154 -41.60 10.65 8.58
CA THR A 154 -40.91 10.27 7.34
C THR A 154 -39.42 10.62 7.34
N PHE A 155 -39.01 11.60 8.15
CA PHE A 155 -37.61 12.01 8.25
C PHE A 155 -36.75 11.04 9.09
N PHE A 156 -37.32 10.40 10.11
CA PHE A 156 -36.56 9.52 11.02
C PHE A 156 -36.35 8.09 10.49
N SER A 157 -37.07 7.66 9.46
CA SER A 157 -36.89 6.31 8.88
C SER A 157 -35.85 6.26 7.76
N ARG A 158 -35.37 7.42 7.27
CA ARG A 158 -34.46 7.51 6.12
C ARG A 158 -32.97 7.34 6.49
N SER A 159 -32.64 7.30 7.78
CA SER A 159 -31.26 7.20 8.26
C SER A 159 -30.82 5.80 8.69
N LYS A 160 -31.66 4.76 8.55
CA LYS A 160 -31.18 3.38 8.70
C LYS A 160 -30.42 3.01 7.43
N THR A 161 -29.20 3.55 7.32
CA THR A 161 -28.14 3.08 6.44
C THR A 161 -28.09 1.57 6.63
N ARG A 162 -28.73 0.85 5.71
CA ARG A 162 -28.71 -0.61 5.64
C ARG A 162 -27.22 -0.94 5.53
N ALA A 163 -26.67 -1.47 6.62
CA ALA A 163 -25.26 -1.81 6.73
C ALA A 163 -24.83 -2.44 5.40
N GLU A 164 -23.88 -1.80 4.72
CA GLU A 164 -23.14 -2.45 3.65
C GLU A 164 -22.63 -3.73 4.29
N GLU A 165 -23.23 -4.86 3.93
CA GLU A 165 -22.75 -6.17 4.32
C GLU A 165 -21.34 -6.23 3.74
N LEU A 166 -20.34 -5.98 4.58
CA LEU A 166 -18.94 -5.98 4.18
C LEU A 166 -18.71 -7.36 3.58
N VAL A 167 -18.53 -7.40 2.26
CA VAL A 167 -18.36 -8.65 1.55
C VAL A 167 -17.12 -9.31 2.12
N VAL A 168 -17.34 -10.32 2.97
CA VAL A 168 -16.26 -10.97 3.70
C VAL A 168 -15.45 -11.77 2.69
N LYS A 169 -14.25 -11.29 2.37
CA LYS A 169 -13.28 -12.05 1.58
C LYS A 169 -12.90 -13.30 2.39
N ASN A 170 -13.45 -14.46 2.01
CA ASN A 170 -13.11 -15.73 2.65
C ASN A 170 -11.85 -16.32 1.99
N ASN A 171 -10.68 -16.06 2.57
CA ASN A 171 -9.42 -16.58 2.06
C ASN A 171 -9.11 -17.96 2.65
N ILE A 172 -9.40 -19.02 1.89
CA ILE A 172 -9.20 -20.42 2.30
C ILE A 172 -7.71 -20.75 2.50
N TYR A 173 -6.81 -20.00 1.85
CA TYR A 173 -5.36 -20.22 1.93
C TYR A 173 -4.71 -19.52 3.12
N ASP A 174 -5.42 -18.61 3.80
CA ASP A 174 -4.89 -17.95 4.99
C ASP A 174 -5.05 -18.86 6.22
N VAL A 175 -3.97 -19.53 6.60
CA VAL A 175 -3.92 -20.43 7.77
C VAL A 175 -3.14 -19.81 8.94
N GLY A 176 -2.84 -18.51 8.84
CA GLY A 176 -2.08 -17.73 9.81
C GLY A 176 -0.66 -17.37 9.36
N TRP A 177 -0.18 -16.21 9.79
CA TRP A 177 1.04 -15.55 9.29
C TRP A 177 2.28 -16.44 9.23
N ILE A 178 2.56 -17.22 10.28
CA ILE A 178 3.76 -18.07 10.36
C ILE A 178 3.66 -19.23 9.37
N ARG A 179 2.50 -19.89 9.29
CA ARG A 179 2.28 -21.04 8.40
C ARG A 179 2.32 -20.60 6.94
N ASN A 180 1.70 -19.46 6.63
CA ASN A 180 1.70 -18.87 5.30
C ASN A 180 3.13 -18.52 4.86
N LEU A 181 3.93 -17.92 5.74
CA LEU A 181 5.32 -17.61 5.43
C LEU A 181 6.16 -18.87 5.21
N CYS A 182 5.97 -19.91 6.03
CA CYS A 182 6.64 -21.20 5.83
C CYS A 182 6.27 -21.87 4.50
N GLU A 183 5.02 -21.71 4.02
CA GLU A 183 4.60 -22.20 2.71
C GLU A 183 5.30 -21.49 1.55
N VAL A 184 5.54 -20.18 1.68
CA VAL A 184 6.31 -19.41 0.68
C VAL A 184 7.79 -19.80 0.68
N MET A 185 8.38 -20.03 1.84
CA MET A 185 9.79 -20.43 1.96
C MET A 185 10.03 -21.87 1.47
N VAL A 186 9.11 -22.77 1.80
CA VAL A 186 9.15 -24.19 1.41
C VAL A 186 7.93 -24.51 0.54
N PRO A 187 8.03 -24.28 -0.79
CA PRO A 187 6.93 -24.43 -1.72
C PRO A 187 6.42 -25.87 -1.73
N LEU A 188 5.11 -26.04 -1.92
CA LEU A 188 4.43 -27.35 -1.90
C LEU A 188 5.04 -28.32 -2.91
N SER A 189 5.41 -27.80 -4.09
CA SER A 189 6.03 -28.57 -5.17
C SER A 189 7.43 -29.12 -4.84
N GLU A 190 8.12 -28.59 -3.83
CA GLU A 190 9.42 -29.10 -3.35
C GLU A 190 9.26 -30.04 -2.14
N ARG A 191 8.06 -30.18 -1.56
CA ARG A 191 7.83 -31.07 -0.42
C ARG A 191 7.88 -32.53 -0.89
N ARG A 192 8.61 -33.38 -0.14
CA ARG A 192 8.77 -34.82 -0.42
C ARG A 192 7.43 -35.55 -0.62
N SER A 193 6.38 -35.13 0.08
CA SER A 193 5.03 -35.68 -0.03
C SER A 193 4.38 -35.53 -1.41
N PHE A 194 4.73 -34.47 -2.16
CA PHE A 194 4.26 -34.28 -3.54
C PHE A 194 5.14 -35.00 -4.56
N SER A 195 6.45 -35.09 -4.31
CA SER A 195 7.36 -35.84 -5.18
C SER A 195 7.03 -37.33 -5.23
N CYS A 196 6.59 -37.93 -4.12
CA CYS A 196 6.21 -39.35 -4.06
C CYS A 196 4.90 -39.64 -4.81
N LYS A 197 3.96 -38.68 -4.85
CA LYS A 197 2.68 -38.81 -5.58
C LYS A 197 2.81 -38.65 -7.09
N LYS A 198 3.91 -38.09 -7.58
CA LYS A 198 4.17 -37.91 -9.02
C LYS A 198 4.90 -39.09 -9.65
N SER A 199 5.46 -39.98 -8.83
CA SER A 199 6.16 -41.20 -9.26
C SER A 199 5.26 -42.45 -9.30
N GLU A 200 3.98 -42.30 -8.97
CA GLU A 200 2.90 -43.28 -9.20
C GLU A 200 2.06 -42.84 -10.40
#